data_AF-X0XP29-F1
#
_entry.id   AF-X0XP29-F1
#
_cell.length_a   1.000
_cell.length_b   1.000
_cell.length_c   1.000
_cell.angle_alpha   90.00
_cell.angle_beta   90.00
_cell.angle_gamma   90.00
#
_symmetry.space_group_name_H-M   'P 1'
#
loop_
_entity.id
_entity.type
_entity.pdbx_description
1 polymer ?
#
loop_
_entity_poly.entity_id
_entity_poly.type
_entity_poly.pdbx_seq_one_letter_code
_entity_poly.pdbx_strand_id
1 'polypeptide(L)'
;MALTLWARLLLADLFIHGIGGAKYDRISDAIMADYYGVRPPHMACVSATFLMDLPTRAATAESVRRLRHGLRDLEYNPQRHLQPGPDLEPLIERRGQAVRRSIEVRESQPGNRTARSAAFRDIREISASMLALRQGVAKARRAELAQALRDLKENEITRGREYFFALHSRKRLERLTRALPGEEDFRV
;
A
#
# COMPACT_ATOMS: atom_id res chain seq x y z
N MET A 1 -29.46 6.10 12.00
CA MET A 1 -30.03 5.06 11.11
C MET A 1 -31.49 5.33 10.80
N ALA A 2 -32.44 5.14 11.73
CA ALA A 2 -33.87 5.37 11.45
C ALA A 2 -34.19 6.82 11.03
N LEU A 3 -33.69 7.83 11.75
CA LEU A 3 -33.90 9.24 11.40
C LEU A 3 -33.37 9.60 10.00
N THR A 4 -32.16 9.15 9.67
CA THR A 4 -31.54 9.34 8.35
C THR A 4 -32.36 8.70 7.25
N LEU A 5 -32.88 7.49 7.47
CA LEU A 5 -33.73 6.80 6.49
C LEU A 5 -35.02 7.60 6.22
N TRP A 6 -35.72 8.03 7.28
CA TRP A 6 -36.96 8.79 7.12
C TRP A 6 -36.74 10.18 6.51
N ALA A 7 -35.69 10.89 6.93
CA ALA A 7 -35.34 12.19 6.35
C ALA A 7 -35.04 12.06 4.85
N ARG A 8 -34.37 10.99 4.43
CA ARG A 8 -34.11 10.71 3.01
C ARG A 8 -35.39 10.37 2.25
N LEU A 9 -36.24 9.49 2.78
CA LEU A 9 -37.47 9.08 2.11
C LEU A 9 -38.49 10.21 1.96
N LEU A 10 -38.59 11.10 2.94
CA LEU A 10 -39.71 12.03 3.04
C LEU A 10 -39.34 13.48 2.72
N LEU A 11 -38.06 13.87 2.85
CA LEU A 11 -37.67 15.29 2.89
C LEU A 11 -36.57 15.68 1.90
N ALA A 12 -35.90 14.75 1.21
CA ALA A 12 -34.69 15.07 0.47
C ALA A 12 -34.54 14.32 -0.87
N ASP A 13 -34.34 15.07 -1.96
CA ASP A 13 -33.83 14.53 -3.24
C ASP A 13 -32.32 14.28 -3.20
N LEU A 14 -31.60 15.05 -2.37
CA LEU A 14 -30.18 14.92 -2.08
C LEU A 14 -29.96 15.04 -0.57
N PHE A 15 -29.33 14.03 0.03
CA PHE A 15 -28.98 14.06 1.44
C PHE A 15 -27.48 14.30 1.64
N ILE A 16 -27.12 15.32 2.41
CA ILE A 16 -25.72 15.66 2.71
C ILE A 16 -25.39 15.21 4.14
N HIS A 17 -24.29 14.50 4.32
CA HIS A 17 -23.82 14.07 5.65
C HIS A 17 -22.29 14.12 5.76
N GLY A 18 -21.76 14.02 6.99
CA GLY A 18 -20.32 13.93 7.26
C GLY A 18 -19.77 12.49 7.19
N ILE A 19 -18.44 12.33 7.25
CA ILE A 19 -17.74 11.03 7.11
C ILE A 19 -18.30 9.94 8.03
N GLY A 20 -18.75 10.29 9.25
CA GLY A 20 -19.32 9.34 10.21
C GLY A 20 -20.66 8.70 9.79
N GLY A 21 -21.44 9.35 8.91
CA GLY A 21 -22.69 8.80 8.38
C GLY A 21 -22.50 7.76 7.28
N ALA A 22 -21.45 7.93 6.47
CA ALA A 22 -21.21 7.23 5.20
C ALA A 22 -21.28 5.69 5.28
N LYS A 23 -20.88 5.13 6.42
CA LYS A 23 -20.82 3.67 6.63
C LYS A 23 -22.21 3.08 6.81
N TYR A 24 -23.11 3.81 7.43
CA TYR A 24 -24.48 3.37 7.73
C TYR A 24 -25.40 3.50 6.51
N ASP A 25 -25.07 4.39 5.59
CA ASP A 25 -25.94 4.71 4.46
C ASP A 25 -26.13 3.54 3.49
N ARG A 26 -25.14 2.64 3.35
CA ARG A 26 -25.30 1.41 2.57
C ARG A 26 -26.42 0.52 3.09
N ILE A 27 -26.61 0.49 4.42
CA ILE A 27 -27.68 -0.28 5.06
C ILE A 27 -29.02 0.41 4.80
N SER A 28 -29.07 1.74 4.91
CA SER A 28 -30.28 2.51 4.58
C SER A 28 -30.69 2.34 3.11
N ASP A 29 -29.74 2.36 2.18
CA ASP A 29 -30.00 2.19 0.74
C ASP A 29 -30.59 0.81 0.45
N ALA A 30 -30.04 -0.25 1.06
CA ALA A 30 -30.56 -1.60 0.94
C ALA A 30 -31.99 -1.71 1.49
N ILE A 31 -32.27 -1.14 2.67
CA ILE A 31 -33.62 -1.14 3.24
C ILE A 31 -34.61 -0.38 2.33
N MET A 32 -34.23 0.77 1.79
CA MET A 32 -35.07 1.54 0.86
C MET A 32 -35.41 0.77 -0.41
N ALA A 33 -34.42 0.11 -1.00
CA ALA A 33 -34.59 -0.69 -2.21
C ALA A 33 -35.42 -1.97 -1.95
N ASP A 34 -35.04 -2.74 -0.93
CA ASP A 34 -35.54 -4.10 -0.73
C ASP A 34 -36.89 -4.11 0.01
N TYR A 35 -37.09 -3.21 0.98
CA TYR A 35 -38.31 -3.18 1.80
C TYR A 35 -39.36 -2.19 1.27
N TYR A 36 -38.92 -0.98 0.90
CA TYR A 36 -39.84 0.07 0.45
C TYR A 36 -40.01 0.10 -1.07
N GLY A 37 -39.21 -0.66 -1.83
CA GLY A 37 -39.31 -0.73 -3.29
C GLY A 37 -38.97 0.59 -3.99
N VAL A 38 -38.29 1.51 -3.31
CA VAL A 38 -37.93 2.82 -3.86
C VAL A 38 -36.45 2.90 -4.17
N ARG A 39 -36.11 3.64 -5.22
CA ARG A 39 -34.71 3.96 -5.50
C ARG A 39 -34.20 4.93 -4.42
N PRO A 40 -33.09 4.63 -3.72
CA PRO A 40 -32.56 5.52 -2.70
C PRO A 40 -32.24 6.92 -3.27
N PRO A 41 -32.63 8.02 -2.59
CA PRO A 41 -32.23 9.37 -2.96
C PRO A 41 -30.72 9.54 -2.98
N HIS A 42 -30.24 10.44 -3.85
CA HIS A 42 -28.82 10.71 -4.00
C HIS A 42 -28.23 11.23 -2.68
N MET A 43 -26.93 10.99 -2.52
CA MET A 43 -26.25 11.34 -1.28
C MET A 43 -24.87 11.90 -1.57
N ALA A 44 -24.47 12.91 -0.79
CA ALA A 44 -23.14 13.48 -0.82
C ALA A 44 -22.52 13.43 0.58
N CYS A 45 -21.35 12.80 0.68
CA CYS A 45 -20.53 12.87 1.88
C CYS A 45 -19.63 14.10 1.76
N VAL A 46 -19.94 15.15 2.54
CA VAL A 46 -19.18 16.40 2.56
C VAL A 46 -18.63 16.60 3.96
N SER A 47 -17.33 16.83 4.07
CA SER A 47 -16.68 17.10 5.34
C SER A 47 -15.56 18.10 5.16
N ALA A 48 -15.56 19.12 6.01
CA ALA A 48 -14.45 20.06 6.13
C ALA A 48 -13.49 19.53 7.22
N THR A 49 -12.37 18.91 6.81
CA THR A 49 -11.36 18.36 7.71
C THR A 49 -9.99 18.93 7.37
N PHE A 50 -9.21 19.23 8.41
CA PHE A 50 -7.78 19.51 8.25
C PHE A 50 -6.99 18.24 8.52
N LEU A 51 -5.93 18.01 7.74
CA LEU A 51 -4.90 17.06 8.14
C LEU A 51 -4.26 17.53 9.45
N MET A 52 -3.83 16.59 10.29
CA MET A 52 -3.00 16.96 11.43
C MET A 52 -1.65 17.48 10.95
N ASP A 53 -1.06 18.39 11.72
CA ASP A 53 0.27 18.93 11.45
C ASP A 53 1.33 18.02 12.07
N LEU A 54 1.31 16.74 11.66
CA LEU A 54 2.28 15.75 12.10
C LEU A 54 3.39 15.61 11.05
N PRO A 55 4.62 15.29 11.46
CA PRO A 55 5.71 15.01 10.55
C PRO A 55 5.37 13.84 9.62
N THR A 56 5.59 14.02 8.32
CA THR A 56 5.51 12.94 7.34
C THR A 56 6.90 12.39 7.03
N ARG A 57 6.98 11.09 6.79
CA ARG A 57 8.17 10.41 6.30
C ARG A 57 8.30 10.54 4.79
N ALA A 58 9.53 10.42 4.28
CA ALA A 58 9.81 10.49 2.85
C ALA A 58 9.35 9.23 2.07
N ALA A 59 8.99 8.14 2.75
CA ALA A 59 8.62 6.90 2.09
C ALA A 59 7.31 7.04 1.28
N THR A 60 7.32 6.48 0.08
CA THR A 60 6.18 6.46 -0.85
C THR A 60 5.86 5.03 -1.25
N ALA A 61 4.67 4.81 -1.81
CA ALA A 61 4.31 3.51 -2.38
C ALA A 61 5.29 3.08 -3.49
N GLU A 62 5.83 4.05 -4.25
CA GLU A 62 6.84 3.80 -5.28
C GLU A 62 8.19 3.39 -4.68
N SER A 63 8.65 4.06 -3.62
CA SER A 63 9.92 3.70 -2.98
C SER A 63 9.88 2.29 -2.39
N VAL A 64 8.76 1.90 -1.76
CA VAL A 64 8.53 0.53 -1.28
C VAL A 64 8.54 -0.46 -2.45
N ARG A 65 7.89 -0.13 -3.57
CA ARG A 65 7.86 -1.00 -4.76
C ARG A 65 9.27 -1.21 -5.33
N ARG A 66 10.06 -0.14 -5.42
CA ARG A 66 11.46 -0.18 -5.85
C ARG A 66 12.33 -1.02 -4.91
N LEU A 67 12.19 -0.86 -3.59
CA LEU A 67 12.92 -1.65 -2.59
C LEU A 67 12.57 -3.14 -2.65
N ARG A 68 11.28 -3.49 -2.81
CA ARG A 68 10.84 -4.88 -3.02
C ARG A 68 11.45 -5.48 -4.29
N HIS A 69 11.44 -4.73 -5.38
CA HIS A 69 12.05 -5.16 -6.62
C HIS A 69 13.56 -5.38 -6.47
N GLY A 70 14.27 -4.43 -5.84
CA GLY A 70 15.70 -4.53 -5.59
C GLY A 70 16.07 -5.71 -4.70
N LEU A 71 15.31 -5.97 -3.62
CA LEU A 71 15.54 -7.14 -2.77
C LEU A 71 15.32 -8.45 -3.51
N ARG A 72 14.27 -8.52 -4.34
CA ARG A 72 14.02 -9.68 -5.20
C ARG A 72 15.17 -9.88 -6.20
N ASP A 73 15.61 -8.82 -6.87
CA ASP A 73 16.72 -8.94 -7.83
C ASP A 73 18.03 -9.34 -7.13
N LEU A 74 18.29 -8.89 -5.90
CA LEU A 74 19.40 -9.36 -5.08
C LEU A 74 19.30 -10.87 -4.77
N GLU A 75 18.09 -11.36 -4.45
CA GLU A 75 17.88 -12.78 -4.13
C GLU A 75 18.05 -13.70 -5.34
N TYR A 76 17.58 -13.26 -6.51
CA TYR A 76 17.64 -14.06 -7.74
C TYR A 76 18.92 -13.84 -8.56
N ASN A 77 19.51 -12.65 -8.49
CA ASN A 77 20.68 -12.23 -9.26
C ASN A 77 21.75 -11.56 -8.37
N PRO A 78 22.22 -12.24 -7.30
CA PRO A 78 23.18 -11.65 -6.35
C PRO A 78 24.46 -11.13 -7.02
N GLN A 79 24.91 -11.75 -8.11
CA GLN A 79 26.07 -11.32 -8.88
C GLN A 79 25.98 -9.90 -9.45
N ARG A 80 24.78 -9.32 -9.55
CA ARG A 80 24.57 -7.92 -10.00
C ARG A 80 24.75 -6.89 -8.89
N HIS A 81 24.70 -7.34 -7.63
CA HIS A 81 24.58 -6.48 -6.45
C HIS A 81 25.71 -6.68 -5.45
N LEU A 82 26.36 -7.84 -5.47
CA LEU A 82 27.50 -8.15 -4.61
C LEU A 82 28.80 -7.73 -5.30
N GLN A 83 29.69 -7.08 -4.55
CA GLN A 83 31.02 -6.76 -5.04
C GLN A 83 31.83 -8.06 -5.23
N PRO A 84 32.50 -8.24 -6.38
CA PRO A 84 33.37 -9.38 -6.63
C PRO A 84 34.53 -9.42 -5.63
N GLY A 85 35.07 -10.61 -5.42
CA GLY A 85 36.11 -10.89 -4.45
C GLY A 85 36.56 -12.35 -4.53
N PRO A 86 37.75 -12.68 -4.01
CA PRO A 86 38.36 -14.00 -4.20
C PRO A 86 37.49 -15.17 -3.71
N ASP A 87 36.62 -14.93 -2.72
CA ASP A 87 35.65 -15.91 -2.21
C ASP A 87 34.35 -15.99 -3.02
N LEU A 88 33.99 -14.94 -3.75
CA LEU A 88 32.75 -14.83 -4.51
C LEU A 88 32.93 -15.17 -5.99
N GLU A 89 34.10 -14.89 -6.58
CA GLU A 89 34.45 -15.17 -7.97
C GLU A 89 34.16 -16.61 -8.40
N PRO A 90 34.58 -17.64 -7.63
CA PRO A 90 34.28 -19.03 -7.96
C PRO A 90 32.77 -19.32 -7.99
N LEU A 91 31.98 -18.66 -7.12
CA LEU A 91 30.53 -18.82 -7.10
C LEU A 91 29.86 -18.10 -8.26
N ILE A 92 30.34 -16.91 -8.63
CA ILE A 92 29.85 -16.18 -9.81
C ILE A 92 30.06 -17.02 -11.07
N GLU A 93 31.25 -17.60 -11.23
CA GLU A 93 31.55 -18.47 -12.37
C GLU A 93 30.67 -19.72 -12.38
N ARG A 94 30.59 -20.44 -11.26
CA ARG A 94 29.72 -21.62 -11.11
C ARG A 94 28.26 -21.31 -11.40
N ARG A 95 27.77 -20.15 -10.95
CA ARG A 95 26.40 -19.69 -11.25
C ARG A 95 26.23 -19.45 -12.74
N GLY A 96 27.20 -18.83 -13.41
CA GLY A 96 27.20 -18.62 -14.86
C GLY A 96 27.09 -19.93 -15.63
N GLN A 97 27.87 -20.94 -15.24
CA GLN A 97 27.81 -22.29 -15.82
C GLN A 97 26.43 -22.95 -15.57
N ALA A 98 25.88 -22.84 -14.34
CA ALA A 98 24.57 -23.38 -14.01
C ALA A 98 23.43 -22.71 -14.82
N VAL A 99 23.52 -21.40 -15.08
CA VAL A 99 22.57 -20.69 -15.95
C VAL A 99 22.65 -21.19 -17.39
N ARG A 100 23.85 -21.37 -17.95
CA ARG A 100 24.03 -21.93 -19.29
C ARG A 100 23.40 -23.33 -19.40
N ARG A 101 23.69 -24.21 -18.44
CA ARG A 101 23.07 -25.54 -18.36
C ARG A 101 21.55 -25.46 -18.24
N SER A 102 21.01 -24.52 -17.47
CA SER A 102 19.56 -24.33 -17.35
C SER A 102 18.92 -23.88 -18.67
N ILE A 103 19.63 -23.10 -19.49
CA ILE A 103 19.16 -22.71 -20.83
C ILE A 103 19.18 -23.93 -21.75
N GLU A 104 20.30 -24.68 -21.78
CA GLU A 104 20.43 -25.91 -22.58
C GLU A 104 19.35 -26.94 -22.25
N VAL A 105 19.06 -27.19 -20.97
CA VAL A 105 17.99 -28.11 -20.54
C VAL A 105 16.61 -27.63 -21.00
N ARG A 106 16.38 -26.31 -20.99
CA ARG A 106 15.10 -25.73 -21.42
C ARG A 106 14.90 -25.86 -22.93
N GLU A 107 15.97 -25.76 -23.71
CA GLU A 107 15.94 -25.87 -25.18
C GLU A 107 15.93 -27.32 -25.65
N SER A 108 16.80 -28.17 -25.09
CA SER A 108 16.94 -29.57 -25.50
C SER A 108 15.86 -30.50 -24.92
N GLN A 109 15.28 -30.15 -23.76
CA GLN A 109 14.32 -31.02 -23.04
C GLN A 109 13.13 -30.22 -22.46
N PRO A 110 12.33 -29.53 -23.29
CA PRO A 110 11.29 -28.62 -22.82
C PRO A 110 10.21 -29.29 -21.94
N GLY A 111 9.91 -30.56 -22.20
CA GLY A 111 8.95 -31.38 -21.44
C GLY A 111 9.51 -32.01 -20.16
N ASN A 112 10.83 -32.01 -19.94
CA ASN A 112 11.44 -32.62 -18.77
C ASN A 112 11.40 -31.68 -17.56
N ARG A 113 10.25 -31.69 -16.87
CA ARG A 113 10.02 -30.87 -15.68
C ARG A 113 11.04 -31.13 -14.56
N THR A 114 11.47 -32.37 -14.40
CA THR A 114 12.44 -32.77 -13.36
C THR A 114 13.81 -32.15 -13.63
N ALA A 115 14.34 -32.28 -14.85
CA ALA A 115 15.62 -31.69 -15.23
C ALA A 115 15.62 -30.16 -15.09
N ARG A 116 14.54 -29.50 -15.51
CA ARG A 116 14.38 -28.05 -15.34
C ARG A 116 14.33 -27.62 -13.87
N SER A 117 13.64 -28.39 -13.03
CA SER A 117 13.55 -28.14 -11.60
C SER A 117 14.90 -28.30 -10.91
N ALA A 118 15.67 -29.33 -11.28
CA ALA A 118 17.03 -29.54 -10.79
C ALA A 118 17.96 -28.37 -11.19
N ALA A 119 17.98 -28.00 -12.48
CA ALA A 119 18.79 -26.86 -12.95
C ALA A 119 18.43 -25.54 -12.26
N PHE A 120 17.14 -25.29 -12.02
CA PHE A 120 16.71 -24.11 -11.25
C PHE A 120 17.16 -24.17 -9.78
N ARG A 121 17.13 -25.36 -9.16
CA ARG A 121 17.59 -25.56 -7.79
C ARG A 121 19.08 -25.29 -7.65
N ASP A 122 19.91 -25.80 -8.57
CA ASP A 122 21.35 -25.57 -8.59
C ASP A 122 21.68 -24.07 -8.60
N ILE A 123 21.02 -23.30 -9.47
CA ILE A 123 21.18 -21.83 -9.53
C ILE A 123 20.82 -21.20 -8.18
N ARG A 124 19.74 -21.69 -7.55
CA ARG A 124 19.23 -21.14 -6.29
C ARG A 124 20.15 -21.44 -5.12
N GLU A 125 20.72 -22.64 -5.06
CA GLU A 125 21.69 -23.06 -4.04
C GLU A 125 22.97 -22.22 -4.14
N ILE A 126 23.51 -22.03 -5.34
CA ILE A 126 24.69 -21.17 -5.54
C ILE A 126 24.37 -19.73 -5.14
N SER A 127 23.21 -19.21 -5.53
CA SER A 127 22.78 -17.85 -5.16
C SER A 127 22.62 -17.70 -3.64
N ALA A 128 22.13 -18.74 -2.94
CA ALA A 128 22.06 -18.76 -1.49
C ALA A 128 23.45 -18.76 -0.84
N SER A 129 24.41 -19.53 -1.36
CA SER A 129 25.81 -19.49 -0.90
C SER A 129 26.44 -18.10 -1.06
N MET A 130 26.19 -17.43 -2.20
CA MET A 130 26.67 -16.06 -2.43
C MET A 130 26.12 -15.08 -1.38
N LEU A 131 24.81 -15.16 -1.09
CA LEU A 131 24.18 -14.32 -0.06
C LEU A 131 24.65 -14.68 1.35
N ALA A 132 24.99 -15.95 1.61
CA ALA A 132 25.54 -16.39 2.88
C ALA A 132 26.96 -15.86 3.14
N LEU A 133 27.76 -15.61 2.10
CA LEU A 133 29.07 -14.94 2.22
C LEU A 133 28.95 -13.42 2.41
N ARG A 134 27.82 -12.83 2.04
CA ARG A 134 27.55 -11.38 2.12
C ARG A 134 26.23 -11.07 2.82
N GLN A 135 26.01 -11.70 3.98
CA GLN A 135 24.75 -11.60 4.74
C GLN A 135 24.37 -10.15 5.07
N GLY A 136 25.38 -9.30 5.30
CA GLY A 136 25.19 -7.88 5.61
C GLY A 136 24.39 -7.14 4.53
N VAL A 137 24.62 -7.45 3.25
CA VAL A 137 23.94 -6.78 2.14
C VAL A 137 22.45 -7.11 2.11
N ALA A 138 22.10 -8.40 2.18
CA ALA A 138 20.71 -8.83 2.20
C ALA A 138 19.98 -8.37 3.47
N LYS A 139 20.66 -8.41 4.62
CA LYS A 139 20.11 -7.91 5.90
C LYS A 139 19.84 -6.40 5.84
N ALA A 140 20.77 -5.62 5.32
CA ALA A 140 20.60 -4.18 5.14
C ALA A 140 19.42 -3.85 4.22
N ARG A 141 19.32 -4.49 3.06
CA ARG A 141 18.20 -4.29 2.13
C ARG A 141 16.85 -4.67 2.71
N ARG A 142 16.77 -5.75 3.50
CA ARG A 142 15.56 -6.13 4.23
C ARG A 142 15.19 -5.10 5.29
N ALA A 143 16.18 -4.57 6.02
CA ALA A 143 15.96 -3.52 7.01
C ALA A 143 15.46 -2.21 6.35
N GLU A 144 16.03 -1.81 5.22
CA GLU A 144 15.57 -0.66 4.41
C GLU A 144 14.10 -0.82 4.00
N LEU A 145 13.73 -1.99 3.46
CA LEU A 145 12.34 -2.27 3.09
C LEU A 145 11.40 -2.24 4.30
N ALA A 146 11.82 -2.85 5.42
CA ALA A 146 11.02 -2.85 6.64
C ALA A 146 10.81 -1.44 7.19
N GLN A 147 11.83 -0.59 7.14
CA GLN A 147 11.71 0.82 7.53
C GLN A 147 10.76 1.57 6.60
N ALA A 148 10.92 1.42 5.28
CA ALA A 148 10.05 2.09 4.31
C ALA A 148 8.57 1.68 4.45
N LEU A 149 8.29 0.42 4.82
CA LEU A 149 6.93 -0.05 5.11
C LEU A 149 6.36 0.57 6.39
N ARG A 150 7.17 0.69 7.44
CA ARG A 150 6.77 1.40 8.68
C ARG A 150 6.48 2.87 8.39
N ASP A 151 7.37 3.54 7.68
CA ASP A 151 7.23 4.95 7.30
C ASP A 151 5.97 5.19 6.47
N LEU A 152 5.66 4.28 5.53
CA LEU A 152 4.44 4.37 4.73
C LEU A 152 3.18 4.23 5.61
N LYS A 153 3.23 3.36 6.63
CA LYS A 153 2.13 3.22 7.58
C LYS A 153 1.97 4.43 8.48
N GLU A 154 3.08 5.02 8.95
CA GLU A 154 3.07 6.28 9.71
C GLU A 154 2.48 7.43 8.87
N ASN A 155 2.80 7.48 7.57
CA ASN A 155 2.23 8.44 6.65
C ASN A 155 0.72 8.26 6.46
N GLU A 156 0.23 7.02 6.39
CA GLU A 156 -1.20 6.73 6.32
C GLU A 156 -1.93 7.24 7.57
N ILE A 157 -1.37 6.97 8.75
CA ILE A 157 -1.89 7.45 10.04
C ILE A 157 -1.90 8.98 10.04
N THR A 158 -0.76 9.62 9.78
CA THR A 158 -0.61 11.09 9.76
C THR A 158 -1.61 11.78 8.83
N ARG A 159 -1.94 11.14 7.70
CA ARG A 159 -2.89 11.65 6.70
C ARG A 159 -4.34 11.26 6.96
N GLY A 160 -4.63 10.63 8.10
CA GLY A 160 -5.98 10.35 8.56
C GLY A 160 -6.83 11.62 8.69
N ARG A 161 -8.12 11.51 8.38
CA ARG A 161 -9.09 12.62 8.43
C ARG A 161 -10.11 12.51 9.57
N GLU A 162 -10.01 11.44 10.37
CA GLU A 162 -10.96 11.11 11.43
C GLU A 162 -10.40 11.45 12.83
N TYR A 163 -9.39 12.33 12.90
CA TYR A 163 -8.84 12.77 14.17
C TYR A 163 -9.83 13.62 14.96
N PHE A 164 -9.86 13.41 16.28
CA PHE A 164 -10.71 14.19 17.16
C PHE A 164 -10.33 15.67 17.08
N PHE A 165 -11.33 16.55 16.88
CA PHE A 165 -11.08 17.96 16.55
C PHE A 165 -10.26 18.69 17.62
N ALA A 166 -10.36 18.27 18.89
CA ALA A 166 -9.60 18.86 20.00
C ALA A 166 -8.08 18.57 19.95
N LEU A 167 -7.64 17.65 19.08
CA LEU A 167 -6.22 17.43 18.80
C LEU A 167 -5.63 18.51 17.87
N HIS A 168 -6.46 19.34 17.24
CA HIS A 168 -5.99 20.46 16.44
C HIS A 168 -5.79 21.72 17.28
N SER A 169 -4.77 22.52 16.94
CA SER A 169 -4.56 23.83 17.54
C SER A 169 -5.76 24.75 17.31
N ARG A 170 -6.12 25.57 18.30
CA ARG A 170 -7.18 26.59 18.21
C ARG A 170 -7.09 27.45 16.94
N LYS A 171 -5.89 27.95 16.59
CA LYS A 171 -5.65 28.77 15.39
C LYS A 171 -6.09 28.09 14.09
N ARG A 172 -5.90 26.77 13.98
CA ARG A 172 -6.34 26.00 12.80
C ARG A 172 -7.86 25.88 12.78
N LEU A 173 -8.49 25.61 13.92
CA LEU A 173 -9.95 25.53 14.01
C LEU A 173 -10.60 26.89 13.66
N GLU A 174 -10.08 27.99 14.19
CA GLU A 174 -10.54 29.35 13.85
C GLU A 174 -10.37 29.68 12.36
N ARG A 175 -9.32 29.14 11.72
CA ARG A 175 -9.14 29.27 10.27
C ARG A 175 -10.18 28.45 9.50
N LEU A 176 -10.55 27.27 10.00
CA LEU A 176 -11.63 26.47 9.40
C LEU A 176 -12.93 27.27 9.45
N THR A 177 -13.30 27.76 10.63
CA THR A 177 -14.55 28.49 10.85
C THR A 177 -14.63 29.75 10.00
N ARG A 178 -13.53 30.51 9.87
CA ARG A 178 -13.48 31.69 8.99
C ARG A 178 -13.56 31.38 7.49
N ALA A 179 -13.26 30.15 7.08
CA ALA A 179 -13.37 29.72 5.69
C ALA A 179 -14.77 29.17 5.35
N LEU A 180 -15.62 28.97 6.36
CA LEU A 180 -17.02 28.61 6.17
C LEU A 180 -17.86 29.87 5.92
N PRO A 181 -18.94 29.79 5.12
CA PRO A 181 -19.91 30.88 4.98
C PRO A 181 -20.46 31.33 6.35
N GLY A 182 -20.93 32.57 6.44
CA GLY A 182 -21.60 33.04 7.66
C GLY A 182 -22.89 32.25 7.90
N GLU A 183 -23.35 32.17 9.15
CA GLU A 183 -24.62 31.48 9.46
C GLU A 183 -25.82 32.09 8.70
N GLU A 184 -25.74 33.39 8.39
CA GLU A 184 -26.70 34.14 7.57
C GLU A 184 -26.83 33.54 6.15
N ASP A 185 -25.74 33.01 5.58
CA ASP A 185 -25.68 32.46 4.21
C ASP A 185 -26.30 31.05 4.11
N PHE A 186 -26.59 30.41 5.24
CA PHE A 186 -27.15 29.05 5.31
C PHE A 186 -28.66 29.03 5.54
N ARG A 187 -29.33 30.18 5.64
CA ARG A 187 -30.79 30.25 5.77
C ARG A 187 -31.42 30.02 4.39
N VAL A 188 -32.06 28.87 4.23
CA VAL A 188 -32.97 28.56 3.11
C VAL A 188 -34.37 29.03 3.46
#